data_AF-A0A8J7DPJ4-F1
#
_entry.id   AF-A0A8J7DPJ4-F1
#
_cell.length_a   1.000
_cell.length_b   1.000
_cell.length_c   1.000
_cell.angle_alpha   90.00
_cell.angle_beta   90.00
_cell.angle_gamma   90.00
#
_symmetry.space_group_name_H-M   'P 1'
#
loop_
_entity.id
_entity.type
_entity.pdbx_description
1 polymer ?
#
loop_
_entity_poly.entity_id
_entity_poly.type
_entity_poly.pdbx_seq_one_letter_code
_entity_poly.pdbx_strand_id
1 'polypeptide(L)'
;MVKDNSLELAIGLHTANNLAIFLLVTSENTVIQTPAIFTVPRLESDFSIVFTTAIKFLLFAWVVFKWLKRPSSQPALNEPE
;
A
#
# COMPACT_ATOMS: atom_id res chain seq x y z
N MET A 1 -10.18 -18.84 -17.23
CA MET A 1 -8.76 -18.56 -17.53
C MET A 1 -8.31 -17.13 -17.18
N VAL A 2 -9.15 -16.08 -17.27
CA VAL A 2 -8.76 -14.71 -16.81
C VAL A 2 -8.73 -14.55 -15.28
N LYS A 3 -9.46 -15.41 -14.54
CA LYS A 3 -9.60 -15.32 -13.08
C LYS A 3 -8.43 -15.95 -12.31
N ASP A 4 -7.85 -17.03 -12.83
CA ASP A 4 -6.81 -17.81 -12.15
C ASP A 4 -5.48 -17.04 -12.12
N ASN A 5 -5.10 -16.41 -13.24
CA ASN A 5 -3.89 -15.62 -13.36
C ASN A 5 -3.89 -14.35 -12.48
N SER A 6 -5.07 -13.75 -12.28
CA SER A 6 -5.26 -12.60 -11.38
C SER A 6 -5.24 -13.01 -9.91
N LEU A 7 -5.80 -14.18 -9.59
CA LEU A 7 -5.82 -14.71 -8.23
C LEU A 7 -4.43 -15.14 -7.77
N GLU A 8 -3.66 -15.83 -8.61
CA GLU A 8 -2.28 -16.22 -8.32
C GLU A 8 -1.39 -14.99 -8.13
N LEU A 9 -1.55 -13.97 -8.97
CA LEU A 9 -0.84 -12.70 -8.81
C LEU A 9 -1.24 -11.97 -7.53
N ALA A 10 -2.52 -11.94 -7.18
CA ALA A 10 -3.01 -11.30 -5.96
C ALA A 10 -2.48 -11.99 -4.70
N ILE A 11 -2.50 -13.33 -4.67
CA ILE A 11 -1.93 -14.12 -3.57
C ILE A 11 -0.42 -13.93 -3.50
N GLY A 12 0.29 -14.05 -4.62
CA GLY A 12 1.74 -13.85 -4.67
C GLY A 12 2.16 -12.45 -4.21
N LEU A 13 1.44 -11.41 -4.65
CA LEU A 13 1.69 -10.02 -4.23
C LEU A 13 1.37 -9.81 -2.76
N HIS A 14 0.28 -10.38 -2.24
CA HIS A 14 -0.06 -10.30 -0.83
C HIS A 14 0.99 -10.99 0.05
N THR A 15 1.41 -12.20 -0.32
CA THR A 15 2.47 -12.93 0.38
C THR A 15 3.80 -12.17 0.34
N ALA A 16 4.18 -11.62 -0.81
CA ALA A 16 5.40 -10.82 -0.95
C ALA A 16 5.34 -9.55 -0.10
N ASN A 17 4.20 -8.85 -0.05
CA ASN A 17 4.02 -7.66 0.78
C ASN A 17 4.16 -8.00 2.28
N ASN A 18 3.49 -9.05 2.74
CA ASN A 18 3.56 -9.47 4.13
C ASN A 18 4.99 -9.91 4.52
N LEU A 19 5.67 -10.67 3.65
CA LEU A 19 7.06 -11.07 3.86
C LEU A 19 8.00 -9.86 3.91
N ALA A 20 7.84 -8.91 2.99
CA ALA A 20 8.62 -7.68 2.99
C ALA A 20 8.43 -6.90 4.29
N ILE A 21 7.18 -6.76 4.78
CA ILE A 21 6.92 -6.09 6.06
C ILE A 21 7.64 -6.81 7.21
N PHE A 22 7.59 -8.15 7.28
CA PHE A 22 8.26 -8.92 8.33
C PHE A 22 9.79 -8.83 8.29
N LEU A 23 10.39 -8.70 7.11
CA LEU A 23 11.84 -8.55 6.96
C LEU A 23 12.31 -7.09 7.14
N LEU A 24 11.44 -6.12 6.87
CA LEU A 24 11.80 -4.71 6.99
C LEU A 24 11.61 -4.20 8.40
N VAL A 25 10.49 -4.54 9.06
CA VAL A 25 10.15 -3.94 10.35
C VAL A 25 9.76 -5.01 11.38
N THR A 26 10.32 -4.89 12.57
CA THR A 26 9.92 -5.66 13.75
C THR A 26 9.81 -4.74 14.96
N SER A 27 9.15 -5.20 16.02
CA SER A 27 9.01 -4.45 17.29
C SER A 27 9.02 -5.43 18.45
N GLU A 28 9.45 -4.98 19.62
CA GLU A 28 9.45 -5.83 20.83
C GLU A 28 8.07 -6.41 21.16
N ASN A 29 6.98 -5.72 20.79
CA ASN A 29 5.61 -6.15 21.04
C ASN A 29 4.96 -6.90 19.86
N THR A 30 5.74 -7.33 18.87
CA THR A 30 5.21 -8.15 17.78
C THR A 30 5.01 -9.60 18.22
N VAL A 31 3.96 -10.26 17.72
CA VAL A 31 3.68 -11.68 18.01
C VAL A 31 4.75 -12.60 17.41
N ILE A 32 5.30 -12.22 16.25
CA ILE A 32 6.28 -13.01 15.52
C ILE A 32 7.60 -12.25 15.50
N GLN A 33 8.55 -12.67 16.34
CA GLN A 33 9.89 -12.10 16.37
C GLN A 33 10.65 -12.52 15.11
N THR A 34 10.74 -11.62 14.14
CA THR A 34 11.51 -11.82 12.91
C THR A 34 12.80 -11.01 12.94
N PRO A 35 13.91 -11.54 12.38
CA PRO A 35 15.10 -10.74 12.12
C PRO A 35 14.76 -9.72 11.03
N ALA A 36 14.56 -8.47 11.43
CA ALA A 36 14.19 -7.38 10.53
C ALA A 36 15.26 -6.28 10.48
N ILE A 37 15.30 -5.54 9.38
CA ILE A 37 16.28 -4.46 9.17
C ILE A 37 16.05 -3.31 10.16
N PHE A 38 14.80 -3.00 10.48
CA PHE A 38 14.41 -1.94 11.40
C PHE A 38 13.68 -2.50 12.61
N THR A 39 14.05 -2.03 13.80
CA THR A 39 13.38 -2.38 15.05
C THR A 39 12.77 -1.14 15.69
N VAL A 40 11.48 -1.22 16.01
CA VAL A 40 10.75 -0.13 16.69
C VAL A 40 10.61 -0.48 18.18
N PRO A 41 11.28 0.26 19.09
CA PRO A 41 11.47 -0.13 20.49
C PRO A 41 10.19 -0.10 21.35
N ARG A 42 9.15 0.64 20.95
CA ARG A 42 7.80 0.55 21.52
C ARG A 42 6.85 1.40 20.70
N LEU A 43 5.65 0.90 20.45
CA LEU A 43 4.53 1.72 19.98
C LEU A 43 3.89 2.37 21.22
N GLU A 44 4.50 3.44 21.73
CA GLU A 44 3.82 4.35 22.66
C GLU A 44 2.64 4.94 21.87
N SER A 45 1.41 4.64 22.28
CA SER A 45 0.20 5.10 21.58
C SER A 45 -0.08 6.56 21.93
N ASP A 46 0.80 7.45 21.51
CA ASP A 46 0.57 8.88 21.61
C ASP A 46 -0.43 9.31 20.52
N PHE A 47 -1.47 10.03 20.95
CA PHE A 47 -2.47 10.60 20.04
C PHE A 47 -1.82 11.42 18.90
N SER A 48 -0.69 12.06 19.19
CA SER A 48 0.13 12.79 18.22
C SER A 48 0.66 11.90 17.09
N ILE A 49 1.11 10.67 17.39
CA ILE A 49 1.63 9.73 16.38
C ILE A 49 0.50 9.27 15.46
N VAL A 50 -0.66 8.96 16.02
CA VAL A 50 -1.84 8.57 15.22
C VAL A 50 -2.29 9.73 14.34
N PHE A 51 -2.39 10.94 14.90
CA PHE A 51 -2.80 12.15 14.19
C PHE A 51 -1.83 12.50 13.05
N THR A 52 -0.51 12.50 13.32
CA THR A 52 0.51 12.78 12.30
C THR A 52 0.56 11.71 11.22
N THR A 53 0.37 10.42 11.57
CA THR A 53 0.28 9.33 10.59
C THR A 53 -0.95 9.47 9.69
N ALA A 54 -2.11 9.82 10.27
CA ALA A 54 -3.33 10.06 9.51
C ALA A 54 -3.16 11.21 8.50
N ILE A 55 -2.53 12.32 8.90
CA ILE A 55 -2.24 13.45 8.00
C ILE A 55 -1.31 13.01 6.85
N LYS A 56 -0.23 12.28 7.16
CA LYS A 56 0.70 11.78 6.13
C LYS A 56 0.00 10.85 5.14
N PHE A 57 -0.88 9.98 5.64
CA PHE A 57 -1.67 9.09 4.80
C PHE A 57 -2.62 9.86 3.88
N LEU A 58 -3.33 10.86 4.39
CA LEU A 58 -4.21 11.73 3.59
C LEU A 58 -3.42 12.52 2.53
N LEU A 59 -2.25 13.04 2.87
CA LEU A 59 -1.36 13.71 1.92
C LEU A 59 -0.87 12.77 0.83
N PHE A 60 -0.43 11.56 1.21
CA PHE A 60 0.00 10.54 0.25
C PHE A 60 -1.14 10.17 -0.70
N ALA A 61 -2.33 9.88 -0.17
CA ALA A 61 -3.51 9.58 -0.98
C ALA A 61 -3.84 10.75 -1.92
N TRP A 62 -3.82 11.99 -1.43
CA TRP A 62 -4.08 13.17 -2.26
C TRP A 62 -3.07 13.32 -3.40
N VAL A 63 -1.77 13.16 -3.13
CA VAL A 63 -0.71 13.21 -4.16
C VAL A 63 -0.94 12.10 -5.18
N VAL A 64 -1.15 10.86 -4.74
CA VAL A 64 -1.38 9.71 -5.62
C VAL A 64 -2.62 9.92 -6.48
N PHE A 65 -3.78 10.26 -5.92
CA PHE A 65 -5.01 10.46 -6.72
C PHE A 65 -4.95 11.69 -7.63
N LYS A 66 -4.20 12.73 -7.25
CA LYS A 66 -3.97 13.89 -8.12
C LYS A 66 -3.05 13.55 -9.29
N TRP A 67 -2.04 12.73 -9.09
CA TRP A 67 -1.05 12.37 -10.11
C TRP A 67 -1.46 11.14 -10.95
N LEU A 68 -2.30 10.26 -10.40
CA LEU A 68 -2.86 9.09 -11.07
C LEU A 68 -4.07 9.43 -11.95
N LYS A 69 -4.55 10.68 -11.94
CA LYS A 69 -5.40 11.19 -13.03
C LYS A 69 -4.54 11.43 -14.28
N ARG A 70 -4.43 10.39 -15.10
CA ARG A 70 -4.02 10.48 -16.52
C ARG A 70 -5.15 10.02 -17.43
N PRO A 71 -5.20 10.59 -18.64
CA PRO A 71 -6.39 11.18 -19.22
C PRO A 71 -7.41 10.14 -19.64
N SER A 72 -8.68 10.47 -19.43
CA SER A 72 -9.78 9.86 -20.18
C SER A 72 -9.50 10.07 -21.67
N SER A 73 -8.94 9.06 -22.33
CA SER A 73 -8.89 8.96 -23.77
C SER A 73 -10.32 8.88 -24.28
N GLN A 74 -10.93 10.04 -24.55
CA GLN A 74 -11.97 10.13 -25.56
C GLN A 74 -11.27 10.52 -26.87
N PRO A 75 -11.16 9.60 -27.84
CA PRO A 75 -11.22 9.98 -29.23
C PRO A 75 -12.65 9.71 -29.71
N ALA A 76 -13.30 10.79 -30.13
CA ALA A 76 -14.54 10.77 -30.89
C ALA A 76 -14.41 9.82 -32.08
N LEU A 77 -15.37 8.90 -32.23
CA LEU A 77 -15.69 8.35 -33.54
C LEU A 77 -17.03 8.94 -33.93
N ASN A 78 -16.89 10.01 -34.72
CA ASN A 78 -17.95 10.64 -35.46
C ASN A 78 -18.64 9.56 -36.31
N GLU A 79 -19.97 9.57 -36.34
CA GLU A 79 -20.70 9.04 -37.49
C GLU A 79 -20.16 9.74 -38.75
N PRO A 80 -19.91 9.00 -39.82
CA PRO A 80 -20.76 9.27 -40.97
C PRO A 80 -21.11 8.04 -41.84
N GLU A 81 -22.37 8.08 -42.29
CA GLU A 81 -23.01 7.49 -43.48
C GLU A 81 -23.52 6.05 -43.41
#